data_AF-A0A6B2SUX1-F1
#
_entry.id   AF-A0A6B2SUX1-F1
#
_cell.length_a   1.000
_cell.length_b   1.000
_cell.length_c   1.000
_cell.angle_alpha   90.00
_cell.angle_beta   90.00
_cell.angle_gamma   90.00
#
_symmetry.space_group_name_H-M   'P 1'
#
loop_
_entity.id
_entity.type
_entity.pdbx_description
1 polymer ?
#
loop_
_entity_poly.entity_id
_entity_poly.type
_entity_poly.pdbx_seq_one_letter_code
_entity_poly.pdbx_strand_id
1 'polypeptide(L)'
;GASPAPASARLRLLAERLLDELRPPPWHGGPRIPETGPVVRATETAGLRDRLHAAWLGRAAGCVLGKPVEKLPLDGIRSLAKATGNWPLTTWFTERGLPPKLRAAYPWNRRSAGTSLAENIDGTPEDDDLNFPLLNLVLLQRHGKGFTTDDVARLWLDELPAGRTFTAERVAYRNLLQGIEPPHTAIHRNPFREWIGALIRADVHGWTNPGAPGAAAVQARRDAVLSHTENGVYGAMFIAATIAAAAGGRADVHACLDA
;
A
#
# COMPACT_ATOMS: atom_id res chain seq x y z
N GLY A 1 -15.74 -7.77 9.30
CA GLY A 1 -16.88 -6.84 9.35
C GLY A 1 -16.96 -5.99 8.10
N ALA A 2 -17.23 -6.59 6.94
CA ALA A 2 -17.45 -5.86 5.67
C ALA A 2 -18.80 -6.22 5.01
N SER A 3 -19.58 -7.12 5.63
CA SER A 3 -20.90 -7.50 5.16
C SER A 3 -21.93 -6.45 5.59
N PRO A 4 -22.95 -6.16 4.75
CA PRO A 4 -24.07 -5.29 5.14
C PRO A 4 -24.85 -5.82 6.35
N ALA A 5 -24.84 -7.13 6.55
CA ALA A 5 -25.47 -7.81 7.69
C ALA A 5 -24.41 -8.44 8.60
N PRO A 6 -24.61 -8.43 9.93
CA PRO A 6 -23.76 -9.18 10.86
C PRO A 6 -23.69 -10.67 10.50
N ALA A 7 -22.50 -11.25 10.62
CA ALA A 7 -22.34 -12.69 10.45
C ALA A 7 -23.02 -13.46 11.60
N SER A 8 -23.66 -14.59 11.28
CA SER A 8 -24.28 -15.47 12.28
C SER A 8 -23.26 -15.96 13.31
N ALA A 9 -23.72 -16.30 14.52
CA ALA A 9 -22.84 -16.84 15.57
C ALA A 9 -22.09 -18.10 15.10
N ARG A 10 -22.76 -18.99 14.37
CA ARG A 10 -22.16 -20.18 13.77
C ARG A 10 -21.00 -19.85 12.83
N LEU A 11 -21.18 -18.85 11.95
CA LEU A 11 -20.14 -18.43 11.02
C LEU A 11 -18.95 -17.77 11.73
N ARG A 12 -19.21 -16.97 12.78
CA ARG A 12 -18.15 -16.37 13.60
C ARG A 12 -17.29 -17.44 14.28
N LEU A 13 -17.92 -18.42 14.94
CA LEU A 13 -17.20 -19.54 15.57
C LEU A 13 -16.44 -20.39 14.56
N LEU A 14 -17.01 -20.63 13.38
CA LEU A 14 -16.29 -21.34 12.32
C LEU A 14 -15.07 -20.55 11.85
N ALA A 15 -15.20 -19.25 11.64
CA ALA A 15 -14.08 -18.39 11.25
C ALA A 15 -12.97 -18.39 12.30
N GLU A 16 -13.29 -18.32 13.59
CA GLU A 16 -12.31 -18.41 14.67
C GLU A 16 -11.54 -19.73 14.66
N ARG A 17 -12.23 -20.87 14.51
CA ARG A 17 -11.56 -22.18 14.38
C ARG A 17 -10.65 -22.26 13.17
N LEU A 18 -11.11 -21.80 12.01
CA LEU A 18 -10.29 -21.77 10.80
C LEU A 18 -9.05 -20.88 10.96
N LEU A 19 -9.18 -19.77 11.70
CA LEU A 19 -8.05 -18.90 12.01
C LEU A 19 -7.08 -19.51 13.03
N ASP A 20 -7.53 -20.37 13.93
CA ASP A 20 -6.67 -21.15 14.83
C ASP A 20 -5.91 -22.26 14.12
N GLU A 21 -6.54 -22.88 13.11
CA GLU A 21 -5.93 -23.88 12.24
C GLU A 21 -4.94 -23.26 11.25
N LEU A 22 -5.00 -21.95 11.04
CA LEU A 22 -4.13 -21.19 10.15
C LEU A 22 -2.68 -21.22 10.66
N ARG A 23 -1.96 -22.30 10.34
CA ARG A 23 -0.52 -22.40 10.55
C ARG A 23 0.18 -21.88 9.30
N PRO A 24 0.87 -20.73 9.36
CA PRO A 24 1.77 -20.37 8.28
C PRO A 24 2.89 -21.42 8.20
N PRO A 25 3.39 -21.73 7.00
CA PRO A 25 4.67 -22.43 6.89
C PRO A 25 5.75 -21.62 7.63
N PRO A 26 6.81 -22.28 8.13
CA PRO A 26 7.91 -21.58 8.76
C PRO A 26 8.52 -20.59 7.76
N TRP A 27 8.47 -19.30 8.10
CA TRP A 27 9.09 -18.25 7.30
C TRP A 27 10.52 -18.02 7.78
N HIS A 28 11.49 -18.32 6.92
CA HIS A 28 12.92 -18.24 7.24
C HIS A 28 13.54 -16.86 6.97
N GLY A 29 12.71 -15.82 6.88
CA GLY A 29 13.18 -14.45 6.68
C GLY A 29 13.38 -14.03 5.22
N GLY A 30 13.06 -14.90 4.25
CA GLY A 30 13.19 -14.61 2.81
C GLY A 30 14.63 -14.61 2.31
N PRO A 31 14.87 -14.28 1.02
CA PRO A 31 16.19 -14.27 0.44
C PRO A 31 17.08 -13.21 1.11
N ARG A 32 18.37 -13.52 1.23
CA ARG A 32 19.38 -12.58 1.71
C ARG A 32 19.56 -11.47 0.68
N ILE A 33 19.17 -10.25 1.04
CA ILE A 33 19.39 -9.07 0.20
C ILE A 33 20.81 -8.56 0.50
N PRO A 34 21.65 -8.33 -0.52
CA PRO A 34 22.93 -7.66 -0.31
C PRO A 34 22.71 -6.30 0.34
N GLU A 35 23.24 -6.08 1.55
CA GLU A 35 23.13 -4.80 2.26
C GLU A 35 23.87 -3.67 1.53
N THR A 36 24.76 -4.02 0.59
CA THR A 36 25.69 -3.10 -0.07
C THR A 36 25.62 -3.23 -1.59
N GLY A 37 24.70 -2.48 -2.19
CA GLY A 37 24.86 -2.01 -3.58
C GLY A 37 25.81 -0.80 -3.62
N PRO A 38 26.36 -0.41 -4.79
CA PRO A 38 27.18 0.78 -4.89
C PRO A 38 26.41 1.97 -4.34
N VAL A 39 26.93 2.59 -3.28
CA VAL A 39 26.41 3.85 -2.75
C VAL A 39 26.68 4.90 -3.81
N VAL A 40 25.66 5.24 -4.60
CA VAL A 40 25.74 6.35 -5.53
C VAL A 40 25.88 7.60 -4.68
N ARG A 41 27.09 8.18 -4.66
CA ARG A 41 27.36 9.43 -3.95
C ARG A 41 26.37 10.49 -4.44
N ALA A 42 25.91 11.33 -3.51
CA ALA A 42 24.88 12.36 -3.63
C ALA A 42 25.13 13.47 -4.69
N THR A 43 26.03 13.26 -5.64
CA THR A 43 26.41 14.22 -6.68
C THR A 43 25.38 14.31 -7.82
N GLU A 44 24.43 13.38 -7.94
CA GLU A 44 23.36 13.39 -8.97
C GLU A 44 22.00 13.88 -8.43
N THR A 45 22.00 14.88 -7.54
CA THR A 45 20.78 15.48 -6.96
C THR A 45 19.98 16.34 -7.93
N ALA A 46 20.50 16.60 -9.14
CA ALA A 46 19.78 17.35 -10.18
C ALA A 46 18.44 16.66 -10.50
N GLY A 47 17.35 17.39 -10.27
CA GLY A 47 15.99 16.90 -10.48
C GLY A 47 15.51 15.83 -9.48
N LEU A 48 16.25 15.48 -8.42
CA LEU A 48 15.75 14.52 -7.42
C LEU A 48 14.47 15.05 -6.75
N ARG A 49 14.45 16.34 -6.39
CA ARG A 49 13.25 16.98 -5.84
C ARG A 49 12.07 16.85 -6.81
N ASP A 50 12.30 17.09 -8.10
CA ASP A 50 11.24 17.01 -9.11
C ASP A 50 10.75 15.57 -9.29
N ARG A 51 11.65 14.58 -9.29
CA ARG A 51 11.30 13.15 -9.33
C ARG A 51 10.48 12.71 -8.10
N LEU A 52 10.89 13.12 -6.91
CA LEU A 52 10.17 12.82 -5.67
C LEU A 52 8.81 13.51 -5.62
N HIS A 53 8.74 14.77 -6.07
CA HIS A 53 7.48 15.50 -6.18
C HIS A 53 6.55 14.84 -7.20
N ALA A 54 7.06 14.45 -8.36
CA ALA A 54 6.31 13.71 -9.37
C ALA A 54 5.82 12.35 -8.83
N ALA A 55 6.63 11.64 -8.03
CA ALA A 55 6.23 10.39 -7.40
C ALA A 55 5.08 10.59 -6.40
N TRP A 56 5.16 11.62 -5.56
CA TRP A 56 4.08 11.98 -4.63
C TRP A 56 2.78 12.34 -5.37
N LEU A 57 2.87 13.19 -6.40
CA LEU A 57 1.72 13.58 -7.23
C LEU A 57 1.14 12.38 -7.99
N GLY A 58 1.99 11.50 -8.52
CA GLY A 58 1.59 10.30 -9.23
C GLY A 58 0.82 9.32 -8.33
N ARG A 59 1.28 9.12 -7.10
CA ARG A 59 0.56 8.36 -6.07
C ARG A 59 -0.81 9.00 -5.78
N ALA A 60 -0.82 10.29 -5.46
CA ALA A 60 -2.03 11.01 -5.14
C ALA A 60 -3.07 10.96 -6.29
N ALA A 61 -2.61 11.13 -7.53
CA ALA A 61 -3.44 10.98 -8.73
C ALA A 61 -3.95 9.55 -8.91
N GLY A 62 -3.11 8.54 -8.72
CA GLY A 62 -3.50 7.13 -8.79
C GLY A 62 -4.59 6.77 -7.80
N CYS A 63 -4.46 7.22 -6.55
CA CYS A 63 -5.47 7.05 -5.50
C CYS A 63 -6.82 7.67 -5.90
N VAL A 64 -6.81 8.94 -6.35
CA VAL A 64 -8.04 9.62 -6.81
C VAL A 64 -8.68 8.88 -7.99
N LEU A 65 -7.89 8.48 -8.98
CA LEU A 65 -8.40 7.83 -10.19
C LEU A 65 -9.02 6.46 -9.89
N GLY A 66 -8.43 5.66 -9.01
CA GLY A 66 -8.89 4.31 -8.67
C GLY A 66 -10.10 4.28 -7.73
N LYS A 67 -10.23 5.27 -6.85
CA LYS A 67 -11.24 5.35 -5.79
C LYS A 67 -12.69 5.13 -6.26
N PRO A 68 -13.22 5.79 -7.31
CA PRO A 68 -14.61 5.63 -7.71
C PRO A 68 -14.95 4.22 -8.21
N VAL A 69 -13.95 3.53 -8.74
CA VAL A 69 -14.08 2.23 -9.42
C VAL A 69 -13.52 1.06 -8.60
N GLU A 70 -13.09 1.31 -7.37
CA GLU A 70 -12.63 0.27 -6.45
C GLU A 70 -13.71 -0.82 -6.29
N LYS A 71 -13.31 -2.09 -6.44
CA LYS A 71 -14.17 -3.30 -6.41
C LYS A 71 -15.07 -3.50 -7.63
N LEU A 72 -14.99 -2.64 -8.65
CA LEU A 72 -15.67 -2.90 -9.92
C LEU A 72 -14.87 -3.90 -10.77
N PRO A 73 -15.55 -4.76 -11.55
CA PRO A 73 -14.88 -5.64 -12.49
C PRO A 73 -14.36 -4.84 -13.70
N LEU A 74 -13.33 -5.36 -14.37
CA LEU A 74 -12.62 -4.66 -15.45
C LEU A 74 -13.55 -4.26 -16.62
N ASP A 75 -14.50 -5.11 -16.99
CA ASP A 75 -15.52 -4.83 -18.00
C ASP A 75 -16.41 -3.65 -17.59
N GLY A 76 -16.76 -3.55 -16.30
CA GLY A 76 -17.49 -2.42 -15.73
C GLY A 76 -16.70 -1.12 -15.83
N ILE A 77 -15.43 -1.13 -15.42
CA ILE A 77 -14.53 0.04 -15.52
C ILE A 77 -14.45 0.54 -16.97
N ARG A 78 -14.22 -0.39 -17.91
CA ARG A 78 -14.15 -0.10 -19.35
C ARG A 78 -15.47 0.45 -19.89
N SER A 79 -16.59 -0.09 -19.46
CA SER A 79 -17.92 0.33 -19.92
C SER A 79 -18.22 1.76 -19.45
N LEU A 80 -17.94 2.07 -18.18
CA LEU A 80 -18.09 3.42 -17.60
C LEU A 80 -17.20 4.45 -18.33
N ALA A 81 -15.93 4.09 -18.58
CA ALA A 81 -14.99 4.94 -19.29
C ALA A 81 -15.41 5.19 -20.75
N LYS A 82 -15.83 4.14 -21.49
CA LYS A 82 -16.31 4.29 -22.88
C LYS A 82 -17.57 5.15 -22.98
N ALA A 83 -18.52 4.96 -22.07
CA ALA A 83 -19.78 5.70 -22.06
C ALA A 83 -19.59 7.22 -21.85
N THR A 84 -18.48 7.62 -21.24
CA THR A 84 -18.11 9.02 -20.99
C THR A 84 -17.04 9.55 -21.94
N GLY A 85 -16.65 8.77 -22.97
CA GLY A 85 -15.61 9.14 -23.92
C GLY A 85 -14.18 9.14 -23.35
N ASN A 86 -13.97 8.57 -22.16
CA ASN A 86 -12.68 8.51 -21.45
C ASN A 86 -12.01 7.13 -21.60
N TRP A 87 -12.17 6.45 -22.73
CA TRP A 87 -11.48 5.18 -23.00
C TRP A 87 -10.65 5.24 -24.30
N PRO A 88 -9.31 4.99 -24.26
CA PRO A 88 -8.49 4.76 -23.06
C PRO A 88 -8.51 5.93 -22.07
N LEU A 89 -8.19 5.65 -20.80
CA LEU A 89 -8.21 6.66 -19.73
C LEU A 89 -7.22 7.78 -20.03
N THR A 90 -7.72 9.00 -20.17
CA THR A 90 -6.92 10.24 -20.35
C THR A 90 -7.28 11.33 -19.34
N THR A 91 -8.38 11.14 -18.60
CA THR A 91 -8.83 12.04 -17.53
C THR A 91 -9.54 11.25 -16.42
N TRP A 92 -10.15 11.95 -15.46
CA TRP A 92 -10.85 11.38 -14.31
C TRP A 92 -12.20 10.76 -14.68
N PHE A 93 -12.69 9.82 -13.86
CA PHE A 93 -14.07 9.33 -14.00
C PHE A 93 -15.08 10.43 -13.65
N THR A 94 -16.20 10.49 -14.37
CA THR A 94 -17.26 11.48 -14.16
C THR A 94 -18.64 10.82 -14.19
N GLU A 95 -19.60 11.34 -13.41
CA GLU A 95 -21.01 10.98 -13.53
C GLU A 95 -21.67 11.69 -14.73
N ARG A 96 -21.09 12.82 -15.17
CA ARG A 96 -21.67 13.65 -16.24
C ARG A 96 -21.72 12.87 -17.56
N GLY A 97 -22.93 12.77 -18.11
CA GLY A 97 -23.18 12.05 -19.36
C GLY A 97 -23.28 10.52 -19.22
N LEU A 98 -23.21 9.98 -18.00
CA LEU A 98 -23.30 8.54 -17.79
C LEU A 98 -24.75 8.03 -17.93
N PRO A 99 -25.02 6.98 -18.75
CA PRO A 99 -26.35 6.42 -18.87
C PRO A 99 -26.86 5.82 -17.53
N PRO A 100 -28.09 6.13 -17.08
CA PRO A 100 -28.61 5.67 -15.79
C PRO A 100 -28.59 4.14 -15.62
N LYS A 101 -28.88 3.39 -16.70
CA LYS A 101 -28.83 1.92 -16.69
C LYS A 101 -27.42 1.40 -16.40
N LEU A 102 -26.40 2.06 -16.94
CA LEU A 102 -25.01 1.66 -16.74
C LEU A 102 -24.55 2.00 -15.32
N ARG A 103 -24.95 3.17 -14.80
CA ARG A 103 -24.71 3.58 -13.41
C ARG A 103 -25.33 2.62 -12.39
N ALA A 104 -26.48 2.04 -12.71
CA ALA A 104 -27.15 1.05 -11.88
C ALA A 104 -26.44 -0.32 -11.91
N ALA A 105 -25.93 -0.72 -13.08
CA ALA A 105 -25.20 -1.97 -13.26
C ALA A 105 -23.81 -1.94 -12.58
N TYR A 106 -23.11 -0.81 -12.67
CA TYR A 106 -21.77 -0.62 -12.09
C TYR A 106 -21.75 0.63 -11.21
N PRO A 107 -22.24 0.53 -9.96
CA PRO A 107 -22.37 1.70 -9.14
C PRO A 107 -21.02 2.21 -8.63
N TRP A 108 -20.79 3.53 -8.67
CA TRP A 108 -19.63 4.13 -8.03
C TRP A 108 -19.53 3.74 -6.56
N ASN A 109 -18.30 3.67 -6.07
CA ASN A 109 -18.02 3.48 -4.66
C ASN A 109 -18.61 4.63 -3.84
N ARG A 110 -19.57 4.31 -2.97
CA ARG A 110 -20.32 5.29 -2.16
C ARG A 110 -19.44 6.12 -1.24
N ARG A 111 -18.27 5.62 -0.82
CA ARG A 111 -17.37 6.32 0.09
C ARG A 111 -16.52 7.38 -0.60
N SER A 112 -16.29 7.25 -1.90
CA SER A 112 -15.35 8.07 -2.65
C SER A 112 -15.95 8.83 -3.83
N ALA A 113 -17.14 8.45 -4.31
CA ALA A 113 -17.80 9.15 -5.42
C ALA A 113 -17.99 10.65 -5.15
N GLY A 114 -18.28 11.02 -3.90
CA GLY A 114 -18.46 12.42 -3.50
C GLY A 114 -17.20 13.27 -3.50
N THR A 115 -16.01 12.68 -3.65
CA THR A 115 -14.72 13.40 -3.56
C THR A 115 -13.77 13.09 -4.71
N SER A 116 -14.02 12.04 -5.49
CA SER A 116 -13.05 11.48 -6.45
C SER A 116 -13.56 11.38 -7.89
N LEU A 117 -14.74 11.95 -8.19
CA LEU A 117 -15.22 12.15 -9.56
C LEU A 117 -14.77 13.51 -10.08
N ALA A 118 -14.57 13.65 -11.39
CA ALA A 118 -14.04 14.85 -12.05
C ALA A 118 -14.68 16.16 -11.58
N GLU A 119 -16.00 16.16 -11.39
CA GLU A 119 -16.81 17.28 -10.94
C GLU A 119 -16.70 17.62 -9.45
N ASN A 120 -16.10 16.74 -8.65
CA ASN A 120 -16.03 16.82 -7.19
C ASN A 120 -14.58 16.85 -6.65
N ILE A 121 -13.58 16.67 -7.51
CA ILE A 121 -12.16 16.65 -7.09
C ILE A 121 -11.78 18.04 -6.58
N ASP A 122 -11.41 18.10 -5.30
CA ASP A 122 -10.84 19.26 -4.62
C ASP A 122 -9.63 18.80 -3.81
N GLY A 123 -8.51 18.61 -4.50
CA GLY A 123 -7.34 17.93 -3.97
C GLY A 123 -7.53 16.42 -3.80
N THR A 124 -6.62 15.81 -3.05
CA THR A 124 -6.63 14.36 -2.82
C THR A 124 -7.27 14.04 -1.47
N PRO A 125 -8.38 13.27 -1.45
CA PRO A 125 -9.00 12.88 -0.19
C PRO A 125 -8.12 11.88 0.55
N GLU A 126 -8.10 11.98 1.88
CA GLU A 126 -7.37 11.06 2.76
C GLU A 126 -7.71 9.59 2.50
N ASP A 127 -6.68 8.73 2.57
CA ASP A 127 -6.77 7.28 2.60
C ASP A 127 -5.52 6.65 3.23
N ASP A 128 -5.58 5.33 3.43
CA ASP A 128 -4.48 4.52 3.90
C ASP A 128 -3.26 4.57 2.94
N ASP A 129 -3.48 4.62 1.63
CA ASP A 129 -2.42 4.76 0.62
C ASP A 129 -1.57 6.03 0.81
N LEU A 130 -2.12 7.12 1.37
CA LEU A 130 -1.39 8.36 1.67
C LEU A 130 -0.93 8.46 3.12
N ASN A 131 -1.70 7.90 4.05
CA ASN A 131 -1.36 7.90 5.47
C ASN A 131 -0.07 7.13 5.74
N PHE A 132 0.11 5.96 5.14
CA PHE A 132 1.29 5.14 5.38
C PHE A 132 2.60 5.82 4.95
N PRO A 133 2.71 6.44 3.76
CA PRO A 133 3.87 7.25 3.43
C PRO A 133 4.17 8.36 4.45
N LEU A 134 3.16 9.08 4.94
CA LEU A 134 3.38 10.11 5.95
C LEU A 134 3.85 9.51 7.29
N LEU A 135 3.25 8.39 7.71
CA LEU A 135 3.66 7.65 8.90
C LEU A 135 5.11 7.16 8.78
N ASN A 136 5.50 6.62 7.63
CA ASN A 136 6.86 6.15 7.36
C ASN A 136 7.87 7.31 7.29
N LEU A 137 7.45 8.52 6.90
CA LEU A 137 8.29 9.70 7.04
C LEU A 137 8.55 10.05 8.51
N VAL A 138 7.51 9.99 9.35
CA VAL A 138 7.64 10.19 10.81
C VAL A 138 8.56 9.12 11.42
N LEU A 139 8.43 7.86 11.00
CA LEU A 139 9.32 6.77 11.41
C LEU A 139 10.79 7.12 11.16
N LEU A 140 11.10 7.55 9.93
CA LEU A 140 12.45 7.92 9.54
C LEU A 140 12.96 9.17 10.27
N GLN A 141 12.09 10.13 10.58
CA GLN A 141 12.46 11.31 11.36
C GLN A 141 12.78 10.97 12.82
N ARG A 142 12.03 10.03 13.44
CA ARG A 142 12.22 9.63 14.85
C ARG A 142 13.37 8.64 15.05
N HIS A 143 13.52 7.67 14.15
CA HIS A 143 14.40 6.52 14.34
C HIS A 143 15.51 6.41 13.27
N GLY A 144 15.50 7.29 12.27
CA GLY A 144 16.45 7.23 11.15
C GLY A 144 16.26 6.00 10.27
N LYS A 145 17.18 5.79 9.32
CA LYS A 145 17.15 4.64 8.40
C LYS A 145 17.46 3.29 9.07
N GLY A 146 17.94 3.32 10.31
CA GLY A 146 18.30 2.17 11.12
C GLY A 146 17.16 1.58 11.94
N PHE A 147 15.92 2.07 11.78
CA PHE A 147 14.77 1.61 12.55
C PHE A 147 14.60 0.08 12.53
N THR A 148 14.02 -0.42 13.60
CA THR A 148 13.65 -1.82 13.82
C THR A 148 12.16 -2.04 13.59
N THR A 149 11.71 -3.29 13.40
CA THR A 149 10.28 -3.61 13.34
C THR A 149 9.54 -3.18 14.61
N ASP A 150 10.19 -3.23 15.77
CA ASP A 150 9.62 -2.79 17.04
C ASP A 150 9.39 -1.27 17.06
N ASP A 151 10.25 -0.48 16.40
CA ASP A 151 10.00 0.96 16.22
C ASP A 151 8.75 1.21 15.37
N VAL A 152 8.53 0.40 14.33
CA VAL A 152 7.31 0.48 13.51
C VAL A 152 6.08 0.13 14.32
N ALA A 153 6.14 -0.93 15.13
CA ALA A 153 5.06 -1.35 16.01
C ALA A 153 4.68 -0.26 17.02
N ARG A 154 5.67 0.33 17.68
CA ARG A 154 5.47 1.45 18.60
C ARG A 154 4.85 2.65 17.90
N LEU A 155 5.40 3.03 16.74
CA LEU A 155 4.87 4.17 15.98
C LEU A 155 3.40 3.96 15.56
N TRP A 156 3.02 2.74 15.18
CA TRP A 156 1.62 2.43 14.88
C TRP A 156 0.73 2.66 16.09
N LEU A 157 1.14 2.20 17.27
CA LEU A 157 0.38 2.38 18.51
C LEU A 157 0.27 3.86 18.93
N ASP A 158 1.32 4.64 18.67
CA ASP A 158 1.38 6.06 19.03
C ASP A 158 0.56 6.94 18.07
N GLU A 159 0.61 6.67 16.77
CA GLU A 159 0.20 7.65 15.74
C GLU A 159 -0.89 7.14 14.79
N LEU A 160 -1.06 5.83 14.60
CA LEU A 160 -1.95 5.27 13.57
C LEU A 160 -3.28 4.83 14.19
N PRO A 161 -4.42 5.53 13.97
CA PRO A 161 -5.68 5.08 14.53
C PRO A 161 -6.06 3.69 13.99
N ALA A 162 -6.35 2.74 14.88
CA ALA A 162 -6.67 1.35 14.50
C ALA A 162 -7.79 1.24 13.44
N GLY A 163 -8.76 2.17 13.44
CA GLY A 163 -9.83 2.25 12.46
C GLY A 163 -9.38 2.53 11.02
N ARG A 164 -8.16 3.05 10.82
CA ARG A 164 -7.57 3.44 9.52
C ARG A 164 -6.70 2.37 8.88
N THR A 165 -6.51 1.22 9.53
CA THR A 165 -5.82 0.06 8.96
C THR A 165 -6.82 -0.91 8.32
N PHE A 166 -6.43 -1.70 7.33
CA PHE A 166 -7.31 -2.70 6.71
C PHE A 166 -6.65 -4.08 6.68
N THR A 167 -7.40 -5.13 6.36
CA THR A 167 -6.84 -6.47 6.08
C THR A 167 -5.75 -6.95 7.04
N ALA A 168 -4.52 -7.17 6.55
CA ALA A 168 -3.40 -7.71 7.32
C ALA A 168 -2.95 -6.75 8.42
N GLU A 169 -2.90 -5.46 8.12
CA GLU A 169 -2.53 -4.38 9.02
C GLU A 169 -3.51 -4.28 10.18
N ARG A 170 -4.82 -4.38 9.90
CA ARG A 170 -5.85 -4.35 10.95
C ARG A 170 -5.72 -5.55 11.89
N VAL A 171 -5.39 -6.73 11.35
CA VAL A 171 -5.16 -7.91 12.18
C VAL A 171 -3.88 -7.77 12.99
N ALA A 172 -2.78 -7.30 12.38
CA ALA A 172 -1.52 -7.05 13.07
C ALA A 172 -1.68 -6.00 14.19
N TYR A 173 -2.41 -4.92 13.92
CA TYR A 173 -2.73 -3.90 14.93
C TYR A 173 -3.52 -4.49 16.09
N ARG A 174 -4.57 -5.29 15.82
CA ARG A 174 -5.31 -6.00 16.87
C ARG A 174 -4.36 -6.88 17.69
N ASN A 175 -3.46 -7.59 17.03
CA ASN A 175 -2.49 -8.47 17.70
C ASN A 175 -1.55 -7.67 18.62
N LEU A 176 -1.06 -6.50 18.19
CA LEU A 176 -0.29 -5.57 19.04
C LEU A 176 -1.09 -5.16 20.29
N LEU A 177 -2.37 -4.78 20.11
CA LEU A 177 -3.25 -4.43 21.24
C LEU A 177 -3.56 -5.61 22.17
N GLN A 178 -3.31 -6.85 21.72
CA GLN A 178 -3.41 -8.07 22.52
C GLN A 178 -2.07 -8.46 23.17
N GLY A 179 -1.02 -7.66 23.03
CA GLY A 179 0.32 -7.92 23.57
C GLY A 179 1.12 -8.96 22.78
N ILE A 180 0.74 -9.22 21.53
CA ILE A 180 1.54 -10.06 20.63
C ILE A 180 2.58 -9.18 19.97
N GLU A 181 3.85 -9.56 20.10
CA GLU A 181 4.99 -8.79 19.56
C GLU A 181 5.41 -9.28 18.15
N PRO A 182 6.05 -8.42 17.34
CA PRO A 182 6.64 -8.83 16.08
C PRO A 182 7.67 -9.97 16.25
N PRO A 183 7.85 -10.85 15.25
CA PRO A 183 7.08 -10.95 14.01
C PRO A 183 5.75 -11.72 14.16
N HIS A 184 5.37 -12.15 15.37
CA HIS A 184 4.17 -12.97 15.59
C HIS A 184 2.87 -12.24 15.22
N THR A 185 2.89 -10.91 15.28
CA THR A 185 1.82 -10.01 14.82
C THR A 185 1.37 -10.30 13.39
N ALA A 186 2.30 -10.64 12.49
CA ALA A 186 2.01 -10.91 11.09
C ALA A 186 1.37 -12.28 10.85
N ILE A 187 1.58 -13.25 11.74
CA ILE A 187 1.14 -14.64 11.54
C ILE A 187 -0.09 -15.02 12.35
N HIS A 188 -0.25 -14.46 13.56
CA HIS A 188 -1.32 -14.87 14.46
C HIS A 188 -2.70 -14.50 13.88
N ARG A 189 -3.47 -15.52 13.48
CA ARG A 189 -4.84 -15.39 12.94
C ARG A 189 -4.93 -14.34 11.82
N ASN A 190 -3.88 -14.20 11.00
CA ASN A 190 -3.80 -13.23 9.93
C ASN A 190 -3.82 -13.91 8.55
N PRO A 191 -5.00 -14.05 7.90
CA PRO A 191 -5.12 -14.69 6.60
C PRO A 191 -4.71 -13.77 5.44
N PHE A 192 -4.48 -12.49 5.71
CA PHE A 192 -4.19 -11.47 4.69
C PHE A 192 -2.70 -11.15 4.56
N ARG A 193 -1.84 -11.80 5.35
CA ARG A 193 -0.39 -11.53 5.48
C ARG A 193 0.43 -11.57 4.18
N GLU A 194 -0.13 -12.10 3.09
CA GLU A 194 0.50 -12.15 1.77
C GLU A 194 -0.18 -11.23 0.73
N TRP A 195 -1.12 -10.39 1.17
CA TRP A 195 -1.79 -9.42 0.30
C TRP A 195 -0.95 -8.15 0.11
N ILE A 196 -1.45 -7.24 -0.73
CA ILE A 196 -0.73 -6.06 -1.23
C ILE A 196 -0.44 -4.98 -0.17
N GLY A 197 -0.96 -5.10 1.05
CA GLY A 197 -0.96 -4.03 2.04
C GLY A 197 0.45 -3.48 2.38
N ALA A 198 1.44 -4.36 2.55
CA ALA A 198 2.82 -3.91 2.74
C ALA A 198 3.45 -3.24 1.51
N LEU A 199 3.01 -3.61 0.29
CA LEU A 199 3.51 -3.01 -0.95
C LEU A 199 3.11 -1.54 -1.02
N ILE A 200 1.83 -1.21 -0.75
CA ILE A 200 1.32 0.15 -0.92
C ILE A 200 1.96 1.19 0.01
N ARG A 201 2.60 0.76 1.12
CA ARG A 201 3.29 1.62 2.08
C ARG A 201 4.80 1.79 1.85
N ALA A 202 5.38 1.03 0.92
CA ALA A 202 6.83 0.89 0.81
C ALA A 202 7.55 2.02 0.05
N ASP A 203 6.81 2.91 -0.62
CA ASP A 203 7.35 3.98 -1.46
C ASP A 203 8.40 4.86 -0.78
N VAL A 204 8.16 5.23 0.48
CA VAL A 204 9.05 6.11 1.25
C VAL A 204 10.45 5.50 1.40
N HIS A 205 10.53 4.17 1.48
CA HIS A 205 11.80 3.47 1.55
C HIS A 205 12.56 3.55 0.22
N GLY A 206 11.85 3.58 -0.92
CA GLY A 206 12.46 3.86 -2.22
C GLY A 206 12.87 5.33 -2.36
N TRP A 207 11.96 6.27 -2.05
CA TRP A 207 12.19 7.71 -2.14
C TRP A 207 13.38 8.19 -1.32
N THR A 208 13.63 7.58 -0.18
CA THR A 208 14.72 7.96 0.73
C THR A 208 16.03 7.22 0.44
N ASN A 209 16.05 6.28 -0.51
CA ASN A 209 17.25 5.56 -0.96
C ASN A 209 17.45 5.68 -2.48
N PRO A 210 17.54 6.91 -3.04
CA PRO A 210 17.65 7.11 -4.48
C PRO A 210 18.92 6.44 -5.03
N GLY A 211 18.75 5.61 -6.06
CA GLY A 211 19.83 4.85 -6.69
C GLY A 211 20.36 3.69 -5.84
N ALA A 212 19.72 3.34 -4.71
CA ALA A 212 20.15 2.25 -3.83
C ALA A 212 19.03 1.20 -3.58
N PRO A 213 18.65 0.40 -4.60
CA PRO A 213 17.54 -0.56 -4.53
C PRO A 213 17.65 -1.57 -3.38
N GLY A 214 18.84 -2.15 -3.16
CA GLY A 214 19.06 -3.10 -2.06
C GLY A 214 18.84 -2.49 -0.68
N ALA A 215 19.28 -1.25 -0.46
CA ALA A 215 19.05 -0.54 0.79
C ALA A 215 17.56 -0.23 1.01
N ALA A 216 16.85 0.15 -0.05
CA ALA A 216 15.40 0.36 -0.01
C ALA A 216 14.64 -0.92 0.33
N ALA A 217 15.00 -2.04 -0.29
CA ALA A 217 14.38 -3.34 -0.04
C ALA A 217 14.61 -3.82 1.40
N VAL A 218 15.84 -3.71 1.92
CA VAL A 218 16.14 -4.06 3.32
C VAL A 218 15.34 -3.20 4.30
N GLN A 219 15.22 -1.90 4.02
CA GLN A 219 14.45 -0.99 4.87
C GLN A 219 12.94 -1.31 4.82
N ALA A 220 12.38 -1.52 3.62
CA ALA A 220 10.99 -1.92 3.44
C ALA A 220 10.67 -3.28 4.09
N ARG A 221 11.62 -4.22 4.07
CA ARG A 221 11.46 -5.50 4.78
C ARG A 221 11.24 -5.28 6.28
N ARG A 222 12.01 -4.40 6.95
CA ARG A 222 11.84 -4.16 8.40
C ARG A 222 10.45 -3.61 8.74
N ASP A 223 9.89 -2.79 7.85
CA ASP A 223 8.53 -2.25 7.97
C ASP A 223 7.46 -3.33 7.68
N ALA A 224 7.61 -4.06 6.57
CA ALA A 224 6.63 -5.03 6.08
C ALA A 224 6.35 -6.16 7.08
N VAL A 225 7.38 -6.65 7.76
CA VAL A 225 7.34 -7.86 8.60
C VAL A 225 6.55 -7.68 9.90
N LEU A 226 6.18 -6.43 10.23
CA LEU A 226 5.22 -6.15 11.28
C LEU A 226 3.86 -6.83 11.02
N SER A 227 3.41 -6.85 9.76
CA SER A 227 2.04 -7.26 9.42
C SER A 227 1.95 -8.32 8.31
N HIS A 228 3.04 -8.55 7.57
CA HIS A 228 3.07 -9.42 6.40
C HIS A 228 4.19 -10.47 6.47
N THR A 229 4.03 -11.52 5.67
CA THR A 229 5.02 -12.58 5.42
C THR A 229 5.14 -12.83 3.92
N GLU A 230 6.19 -13.55 3.50
CA GLU A 230 6.36 -14.06 2.12
C GLU A 230 6.01 -13.02 1.04
N ASN A 231 5.04 -13.32 0.16
CA ASN A 231 4.64 -12.46 -0.96
C ASN A 231 4.27 -11.04 -0.54
N GLY A 232 3.71 -10.84 0.65
CA GLY A 232 3.43 -9.50 1.16
C GLY A 232 4.71 -8.72 1.44
N VAL A 233 5.74 -9.38 1.98
CA VAL A 233 7.06 -8.79 2.23
C VAL A 233 7.84 -8.61 0.92
N TYR A 234 7.80 -9.59 0.01
CA TYR A 234 8.48 -9.52 -1.29
C TYR A 234 7.91 -8.41 -2.17
N GLY A 235 6.59 -8.21 -2.15
CA GLY A 235 5.96 -7.09 -2.85
C GLY A 235 6.46 -5.72 -2.35
N ALA A 236 6.58 -5.56 -1.03
CA ALA A 236 7.13 -4.34 -0.42
C ALA A 236 8.60 -4.11 -0.78
N MET A 237 9.42 -5.16 -0.72
CA MET A 237 10.82 -5.11 -1.10
C MET A 237 10.99 -4.72 -2.57
N PHE A 238 10.25 -5.38 -3.46
CA PHE A 238 10.30 -5.16 -4.90
C PHE A 238 9.95 -3.72 -5.28
N ILE A 239 8.83 -3.20 -4.76
CA ILE A 239 8.41 -1.84 -5.14
C ILE A 239 9.34 -0.78 -4.56
N ALA A 240 9.87 -0.98 -3.35
CA ALA A 240 10.86 -0.06 -2.77
C ALA A 240 12.16 -0.03 -3.57
N ALA A 241 12.64 -1.19 -4.02
CA ALA A 241 13.80 -1.31 -4.92
C ALA A 241 13.56 -0.60 -6.26
N THR A 242 12.41 -0.87 -6.89
CA THR A 242 11.98 -0.26 -8.15
C THR A 242 11.95 1.27 -8.04
N ILE A 243 11.33 1.78 -6.98
CA ILE A 243 11.21 3.23 -6.72
C ILE A 243 12.57 3.87 -6.44
N ALA A 244 13.45 3.18 -5.71
CA ALA A 244 14.82 3.64 -5.49
C ALA A 244 15.60 3.75 -6.81
N ALA A 245 15.49 2.77 -7.70
CA ALA A 245 16.11 2.81 -9.03
C ALA A 245 15.59 4.02 -9.84
N ALA A 246 14.26 4.22 -9.86
CA ALA A 246 13.63 5.35 -10.55
C ALA A 246 14.05 6.70 -9.97
N ALA A 247 14.09 6.82 -8.63
CA ALA A 247 14.52 8.05 -7.95
C ALA A 247 15.99 8.41 -8.25
N GLY A 248 16.82 7.40 -8.57
CA GLY A 248 18.18 7.57 -9.06
C GLY A 248 18.27 8.28 -10.42
N GLY A 249 17.21 8.31 -11.22
CA GLY A 249 17.14 9.09 -12.46
C GLY A 249 18.01 8.58 -13.62
N ARG A 250 18.56 7.37 -13.51
CA ARG A 250 19.47 6.77 -14.52
C ARG A 250 18.86 5.56 -15.24
N ALA A 251 17.65 5.16 -14.87
CA ALA A 251 16.99 3.97 -15.37
C ALA A 251 15.66 4.36 -16.02
N ASP A 252 15.33 3.70 -17.13
CA ASP A 252 13.97 3.71 -17.66
C ASP A 252 13.06 2.77 -16.85
N VAL A 253 11.80 2.66 -17.24
CA VAL A 253 10.82 1.83 -16.53
C VAL A 253 11.22 0.35 -16.49
N HIS A 254 11.83 -0.17 -17.55
CA HIS A 254 12.22 -1.58 -17.62
C HIS A 254 13.41 -1.86 -16.70
N ALA A 255 14.43 -1.01 -16.75
CA ALA A 255 15.58 -1.10 -15.86
C ALA A 255 15.21 -0.90 -14.38
N CYS A 256 14.15 -0.13 -14.09
CA CYS A 256 13.64 -0.02 -12.71
C CYS A 256 12.95 -1.30 -12.24
N LEU A 257 12.22 -1.99 -13.12
CA LEU A 257 11.52 -3.25 -12.79
C LEU A 257 12.48 -4.44 -12.63
N ASP A 258 13.66 -4.37 -13.25
CA ASP A 258 14.70 -5.40 -13.14
C ASP A 258 15.64 -5.24 -11.92
N ALA A 259 15.48 -4.16 -11.13
CA ALA A 259 16.37 -3.75 -10.05
C ALA A 259 16.16 -4.51 -8.71
#